data_AF-A0A847LJA5-F1
#
_entry.id   AF-A0A847LJA5-F1
#
_cell.length_a   1.000
_cell.length_b   1.000
_cell.length_c   1.000
_cell.angle_alpha   90.00
_cell.angle_beta   90.00
_cell.angle_gamma   90.00
#
_symmetry.space_group_name_H-M   'P 1'
#
loop_
_entity.id
_entity.type
_entity.pdbx_description
1 polymer ?
#
loop_
_entity_poly.entity_id
_entity_poly.type
_entity_poly.pdbx_seq_one_letter_code
_entity_poly.pdbx_strand_id
1 'polypeptide(L)'
;MLKIALMCALMVPTAMWAADASGSAPLSLPEDVTLEAATHPVVLLTVPAGQIWIELFPETAPKHVESFLSLIGKGFYNGLTFHRVEPGFVIQGGCPDGTGTGGPGYTIPGEFSKTRQHVKGTLAMARTSDPDSAGSQFYICLDRIPHLDGSYTIFGQVVKGLDIPEKVKRGDKMKIEIVQKGK
;
A
#
# COMPACT_ATOMS: atom_id res chain seq x y z
N MET A 1 2.91 70.30 -45.29
CA MET A 1 3.88 69.99 -44.22
C MET A 1 3.09 69.67 -42.96
N LEU A 2 2.96 68.40 -42.56
CA LEU A 2 3.05 67.92 -41.18
C LEU A 2 2.88 66.39 -41.18
N LYS A 3 3.80 65.70 -40.53
CA LYS A 3 4.02 64.25 -40.55
C LYS A 3 2.99 63.55 -39.66
N ILE A 4 2.31 62.53 -40.17
CA ILE A 4 1.55 61.57 -39.35
C ILE A 4 2.43 60.32 -39.22
N ALA A 5 3.01 60.13 -38.02
CA ALA A 5 3.80 58.97 -37.67
C ALA A 5 2.86 57.80 -37.35
N LEU A 6 2.89 56.77 -38.20
CA LEU A 6 2.21 55.50 -37.96
C LEU A 6 3.11 54.64 -37.06
N MET A 7 2.80 54.59 -35.76
CA MET A 7 3.45 53.66 -34.82
C MET A 7 2.98 52.22 -35.13
N CYS A 8 3.88 51.42 -35.67
CA CYS A 8 3.74 49.96 -35.76
C CYS A 8 3.96 49.36 -34.37
N ALA A 9 2.88 48.95 -33.70
CA ALA A 9 2.95 48.14 -32.50
C ALA A 9 3.18 46.67 -32.91
N LEU A 10 4.42 46.19 -32.74
CA LEU A 10 4.76 44.78 -32.85
C LEU A 10 4.16 44.04 -31.63
N MET A 11 3.03 43.35 -31.83
CA MET A 11 2.57 42.34 -30.89
C MET A 11 3.43 41.09 -31.06
N VAL A 12 4.35 40.87 -30.12
CA VAL A 12 5.01 39.58 -29.96
C VAL A 12 4.01 38.66 -29.26
N PRO A 13 3.61 37.51 -29.84
CA PRO A 13 2.82 36.54 -29.10
C PRO A 13 3.72 35.93 -28.04
N THR A 14 3.50 36.30 -26.77
CA THR A 14 4.05 35.53 -25.65
C THR A 14 3.39 34.16 -25.68
N ALA A 15 4.10 33.18 -26.22
CA ALA A 15 3.77 31.78 -26.07
C ALA A 15 3.72 31.48 -24.57
N MET A 16 2.51 31.40 -24.02
CA MET A 16 2.27 30.82 -22.72
C MET A 16 2.71 29.36 -22.82
N TRP A 17 3.87 29.07 -22.24
CA TRP A 17 4.23 27.69 -21.93
C TRP A 17 3.25 27.22 -20.86
N ALA A 18 2.27 26.42 -21.28
CA ALA A 18 1.46 25.65 -20.35
C ALA A 18 2.40 24.63 -19.70
N ALA A 19 2.85 24.93 -18.48
CA ALA A 19 3.43 23.93 -17.62
C ALA A 19 2.35 22.87 -17.37
N ASP A 20 2.58 21.66 -17.90
CA ASP A 20 1.74 20.50 -17.66
C ASP A 20 1.95 20.07 -16.20
N ALA A 21 1.23 20.75 -15.29
CA ALA A 21 1.13 20.36 -13.91
C ALA A 21 0.25 19.11 -13.85
N SER A 22 0.86 17.95 -14.05
CA SER A 22 0.32 16.65 -13.61
C SER A 22 0.34 16.55 -12.08
N GLY A 23 -0.28 17.52 -11.41
CA GLY A 23 -0.57 17.48 -9.99
C GLY A 23 -1.77 16.56 -9.80
N SER A 24 -1.53 15.27 -9.61
CA SER A 24 -2.57 14.37 -9.11
C SER A 24 -3.05 14.92 -7.77
N ALA A 25 -4.37 15.13 -7.64
CA ALA A 25 -4.97 15.53 -6.38
C ALA A 25 -4.46 14.65 -5.22
N PRO A 26 -4.31 15.19 -4.00
CA PRO A 26 -3.88 14.40 -2.86
C PRO A 26 -4.80 13.19 -2.70
N LEU A 27 -4.20 12.02 -2.51
CA LEU A 27 -4.90 10.76 -2.27
C LEU A 27 -5.84 10.92 -1.07
N SER A 28 -7.14 10.83 -1.32
CA SER A 28 -8.18 10.83 -0.29
C SER A 28 -8.85 9.46 -0.21
N LEU A 29 -9.39 9.14 0.98
CA LEU A 29 -10.18 7.94 1.17
C LEU A 29 -11.45 8.01 0.30
N PRO A 30 -11.83 6.94 -0.42
CA PRO A 30 -13.08 6.90 -1.16
C PRO A 30 -14.28 6.99 -0.22
N GLU A 31 -15.32 7.72 -0.62
CA GLU A 31 -16.51 7.97 0.21
C GLU A 31 -17.31 6.70 0.56
N ASP A 32 -17.18 5.65 -0.27
CA ASP A 32 -17.85 4.36 -0.11
C ASP A 32 -17.07 3.38 0.81
N VAL A 33 -15.94 3.79 1.38
CA VAL A 33 -15.17 2.96 2.32
C VAL A 33 -15.72 3.11 3.74
N THR A 34 -16.04 1.97 4.36
CA THR A 34 -16.36 1.90 5.80
C THR A 34 -15.15 1.33 6.55
N LEU A 35 -14.71 2.05 7.59
CA LEU A 35 -13.59 1.65 8.46
C LEU A 35 -14.13 1.08 9.77
N GLU A 36 -13.40 0.16 10.40
CA GLU A 36 -13.67 -0.27 11.77
C GLU A 36 -13.51 0.90 12.76
N ALA A 37 -12.52 1.76 12.54
CA ALA A 37 -12.41 3.02 13.26
C ALA A 37 -11.94 4.17 12.36
N ALA A 38 -12.60 5.33 12.47
CA ALA A 38 -12.28 6.52 11.69
C ALA A 38 -10.86 7.05 11.91
N THR A 39 -10.19 6.66 13.01
CA THR A 39 -8.83 7.05 13.36
C THR A 39 -7.78 6.04 12.91
N HIS A 40 -8.16 4.91 12.32
CA HIS A 40 -7.18 3.93 11.86
C HIS A 40 -6.37 4.45 10.66
N PRO A 41 -5.10 4.07 10.53
CA PRO A 41 -4.34 4.35 9.32
C PRO A 41 -4.93 3.60 8.12
N VAL A 42 -4.88 4.23 6.94
CA VAL A 42 -5.29 3.61 5.68
C VAL A 42 -4.18 3.75 4.66
N VAL A 43 -3.88 2.67 3.95
CA VAL A 43 -2.92 2.64 2.86
C VAL A 43 -3.59 2.23 1.56
N LEU A 44 -3.07 2.75 0.45
CA LEU A 44 -3.42 2.32 -0.89
C LEU A 44 -2.29 1.47 -1.45
N LEU A 45 -2.59 0.21 -1.74
CA LEU A 45 -1.73 -0.69 -2.51
C LEU A 45 -2.19 -0.66 -3.98
N THR A 46 -1.32 -0.17 -4.87
CA THR A 46 -1.54 -0.19 -6.31
C THR A 46 -0.71 -1.30 -6.96
N VAL A 47 -1.38 -2.10 -7.78
CA VAL A 47 -0.83 -3.20 -8.59
C VAL A 47 -1.34 -3.07 -10.04
N PRO A 48 -0.76 -3.78 -11.03
CA PRO A 48 -1.23 -3.71 -12.42
C PRO A 48 -2.72 -4.02 -12.60
N ALA A 49 -3.25 -4.92 -11.77
CA ALA A 49 -4.66 -5.32 -11.81
C ALA A 49 -5.63 -4.28 -11.20
N GLY A 50 -5.15 -3.30 -10.43
CA GLY A 50 -5.98 -2.29 -9.81
C GLY A 50 -5.49 -1.78 -8.45
N GLN A 51 -6.43 -1.23 -7.70
CA GLN A 51 -6.19 -0.57 -6.41
C GLN A 51 -6.82 -1.36 -5.27
N ILE A 52 -6.08 -1.53 -4.18
CA ILE A 52 -6.48 -2.23 -2.97
C ILE A 52 -6.34 -1.25 -1.81
N TRP A 53 -7.46 -0.91 -1.16
CA TRP A 53 -7.47 -0.03 -0.01
C TRP A 53 -7.48 -0.88 1.26
N ILE A 54 -6.57 -0.58 2.18
CA ILE A 54 -6.33 -1.42 3.36
C ILE A 54 -6.36 -0.54 4.60
N GLU A 55 -7.26 -0.88 5.52
CA GLU A 55 -7.27 -0.36 6.88
C GLU A 55 -6.26 -1.12 7.74
N LEU A 56 -5.49 -0.41 8.56
CA LEU A 56 -4.53 -1.00 9.50
C LEU A 56 -5.08 -0.97 10.92
N PHE A 57 -4.62 -1.89 11.77
CA PHE A 57 -5.14 -2.13 13.12
C PHE A 57 -4.08 -1.88 14.23
N PRO A 58 -3.80 -0.60 14.61
CA PRO A 58 -2.80 -0.26 15.62
C PRO A 58 -3.06 -0.89 16.98
N GLU A 59 -4.32 -1.12 17.34
CA GLU A 59 -4.75 -1.76 18.58
C GLU A 59 -4.50 -3.28 18.58
N THR A 60 -4.40 -3.89 17.41
CA THR A 60 -4.11 -5.32 17.26
C THR A 60 -2.61 -5.60 17.21
N ALA A 61 -1.87 -4.81 16.43
CA ALA A 61 -0.45 -5.06 16.17
C ALA A 61 0.32 -3.73 16.01
N PRO A 62 0.50 -2.97 17.11
CA PRO A 62 1.06 -1.61 17.05
C PRO A 62 2.45 -1.56 16.42
N LYS A 63 3.35 -2.51 16.73
CA LYS A 63 4.71 -2.52 16.19
C LYS A 63 4.73 -2.84 14.70
N HIS A 64 3.84 -3.74 14.25
CA HIS A 64 3.72 -4.08 12.84
C HIS A 64 3.16 -2.91 12.03
N VAL A 65 2.14 -2.23 12.54
CA VAL A 65 1.58 -1.04 11.88
C VAL A 65 2.62 0.08 11.80
N GLU A 66 3.33 0.36 12.90
CA GLU A 66 4.39 1.38 12.93
C GLU A 66 5.51 1.07 11.91
N SER A 67 6.02 -0.16 11.91
CA SER A 67 7.07 -0.59 10.98
C SER A 67 6.59 -0.51 9.53
N PHE A 68 5.38 -0.99 9.25
CA PHE A 68 4.82 -0.98 7.90
C PHE A 68 4.67 0.44 7.36
N LEU A 69 4.10 1.36 8.15
CA LEU A 69 3.98 2.78 7.78
C LEU A 69 5.35 3.46 7.62
N SER A 70 6.32 3.15 8.49
CA SER A 70 7.70 3.66 8.37
C SER A 70 8.36 3.24 7.06
N LEU A 71 8.23 1.97 6.68
CA LEU A 71 8.76 1.43 5.42
C LEU A 71 8.06 2.06 4.20
N ILE A 72 6.75 2.24 4.24
CA ILE A 72 6.01 2.94 3.18
C ILE A 72 6.50 4.39 3.04
N GLY A 73 6.66 5.11 4.16
CA GLY A 73 7.15 6.49 4.15
C GLY A 73 8.56 6.65 3.58
N LYS A 74 9.38 5.59 3.63
CA LYS A 74 10.71 5.52 3.01
C LYS A 74 10.67 5.07 1.55
N GLY A 75 9.48 4.75 1.00
CA GLY A 75 9.32 4.20 -0.35
C GLY A 75 9.83 2.77 -0.50
N PHE A 76 10.05 2.03 0.60
CA PHE A 76 10.68 0.71 0.60
C PHE A 76 9.97 -0.31 -0.28
N TYR A 77 8.64 -0.30 -0.28
CA TYR A 77 7.83 -1.25 -1.05
C TYR A 77 7.74 -0.93 -2.55
N ASN A 78 8.12 0.28 -2.97
CA ASN A 78 7.91 0.73 -4.34
C ASN A 78 8.75 -0.09 -5.32
N GLY A 79 8.06 -0.78 -6.22
CA GLY A 79 8.67 -1.63 -7.24
C GLY A 79 9.05 -3.04 -6.78
N LEU A 80 8.86 -3.37 -5.49
CA LEU A 80 8.95 -4.74 -4.99
C LEU A 80 7.82 -5.60 -5.58
N THR A 81 7.99 -6.91 -5.55
CA THR A 81 7.07 -7.84 -6.24
C THR A 81 6.31 -8.76 -5.29
N PHE A 82 5.19 -9.27 -5.78
CA PHE A 82 4.54 -10.45 -5.23
C PHE A 82 5.29 -11.70 -5.71
N HIS A 83 6.24 -12.17 -4.91
CA HIS A 83 7.11 -13.29 -5.26
C HIS A 83 6.39 -14.65 -5.11
N ARG A 84 5.34 -14.71 -4.30
CA ARG A 84 4.50 -15.89 -4.08
C ARG A 84 3.01 -15.53 -4.24
N VAL A 85 2.34 -16.24 -5.13
CA VAL A 85 0.90 -16.13 -5.41
C VAL A 85 0.34 -17.54 -5.40
N GLU A 86 -0.53 -17.84 -4.45
CA GLU A 86 -1.13 -19.16 -4.24
C GLU A 86 -2.65 -19.01 -4.29
N PRO A 87 -3.31 -19.32 -5.43
CA PRO A 87 -4.75 -19.23 -5.57
C PRO A 87 -5.49 -20.00 -4.48
N GLY A 88 -6.53 -19.38 -3.90
CA GLY A 88 -7.28 -19.95 -2.77
C GLY A 88 -6.59 -19.88 -1.41
N PHE A 89 -5.40 -19.28 -1.34
CA PHE A 89 -4.65 -19.12 -0.09
C PHE A 89 -4.22 -17.68 0.13
N VAL A 90 -3.10 -17.23 -0.45
CA VAL A 90 -2.57 -15.88 -0.23
C VAL A 90 -1.81 -15.35 -1.45
N ILE A 91 -1.72 -14.02 -1.53
CA ILE A 91 -0.64 -13.34 -2.25
C ILE A 91 0.36 -12.80 -1.24
N GLN A 92 1.66 -13.01 -1.48
CA GLN A 92 2.73 -12.63 -0.56
C GLN A 92 3.80 -11.80 -1.29
N GLY A 93 4.16 -10.68 -0.67
CA GLY A 93 5.04 -9.64 -1.20
C GLY A 93 5.95 -9.04 -0.13
N GLY A 94 6.57 -7.89 -0.43
CA GLY A 94 7.42 -7.17 0.52
C GLY A 94 8.82 -7.76 0.73
N CYS A 95 9.28 -8.61 -0.18
CA CYS A 95 10.62 -9.21 -0.20
C CYS A 95 11.55 -8.34 -1.07
N PRO A 96 12.61 -7.71 -0.51
CA PRO A 96 13.54 -6.86 -1.27
C PRO A 96 14.27 -7.58 -2.39
N ASP A 97 14.68 -8.82 -2.13
CA ASP A 97 15.46 -9.62 -3.06
C ASP A 97 14.56 -10.34 -4.10
N GLY A 98 13.24 -10.33 -3.90
CA GLY A 98 12.27 -11.05 -4.74
C GLY A 98 12.37 -12.58 -4.69
N THR A 99 13.27 -13.13 -3.88
CA THR A 99 13.55 -14.57 -3.75
C THR A 99 12.73 -15.27 -2.66
N GLY A 100 11.97 -14.51 -1.87
CA GLY A 100 11.30 -14.99 -0.64
C GLY A 100 12.18 -14.89 0.61
N THR A 101 13.45 -14.49 0.47
CA THR A 101 14.36 -14.21 1.59
C THR A 101 14.65 -12.71 1.72
N GLY A 102 15.14 -12.30 2.87
CA GLY A 102 15.46 -10.89 3.13
C GLY A 102 14.32 -10.09 3.74
N GLY A 103 14.64 -8.87 4.13
CA GLY A 103 13.78 -7.99 4.92
C GLY A 103 14.40 -6.60 5.09
N PRO A 104 13.88 -5.77 6.01
CA PRO A 104 14.25 -4.36 6.13
C PRO A 104 15.54 -4.12 6.93
N GLY A 105 16.33 -5.17 7.22
CA GLY A 105 17.52 -5.10 8.06
C GLY A 105 17.26 -5.22 9.56
N TYR A 106 16.03 -5.49 9.97
CA TYR A 106 15.62 -5.75 11.36
C TYR A 106 14.44 -6.74 11.41
N THR A 107 14.14 -7.26 12.60
CA THR A 107 12.95 -8.06 12.87
C THR A 107 12.04 -7.43 13.93
N ILE A 108 10.79 -7.88 13.98
CA ILE A 108 9.74 -7.42 14.88
C ILE A 108 9.20 -8.64 15.63
N PRO A 109 8.99 -8.56 16.96
CA PRO A 109 8.39 -9.65 17.72
C PRO A 109 6.92 -9.86 17.33
N GLY A 110 6.46 -11.11 17.40
CA GLY A 110 5.10 -11.49 17.02
C GLY A 110 4.02 -10.84 17.90
N GLU A 111 3.00 -10.28 17.25
CA GLU A 111 1.79 -9.72 17.88
C GLU A 111 0.58 -10.56 17.46
N PHE A 112 0.26 -11.62 18.21
CA PHE A 112 -0.76 -12.60 17.81
C PHE A 112 -2.11 -12.29 18.43
N SER A 113 -3.09 -11.96 17.59
CA SER A 113 -4.47 -11.72 18.02
C SER A 113 -5.17 -13.02 18.44
N LYS A 114 -5.97 -12.94 19.50
CA LYS A 114 -6.86 -14.04 19.94
C LYS A 114 -8.27 -13.97 19.33
N THR A 115 -8.62 -12.84 18.72
CA THR A 115 -9.99 -12.54 18.28
C THR A 115 -10.10 -12.34 16.78
N ARG A 116 -9.05 -11.81 16.13
CA ARG A 116 -9.02 -11.68 14.67
C ARG A 116 -8.70 -13.02 14.01
N GLN A 117 -9.27 -13.21 12.83
CA GLN A 117 -9.15 -14.43 12.03
C GLN A 117 -8.62 -14.07 10.65
N HIS A 118 -7.86 -14.98 10.03
CA HIS A 118 -7.44 -14.88 8.64
C HIS A 118 -8.62 -15.18 7.73
N VAL A 119 -9.40 -14.14 7.40
CA VAL A 119 -10.50 -14.18 6.44
C VAL A 119 -10.06 -13.58 5.11
N LYS A 120 -10.89 -13.67 4.08
CA LYS A 120 -10.60 -13.02 2.79
C LYS A 120 -10.29 -11.53 2.98
N GLY A 121 -9.19 -11.07 2.37
CA GLY A 121 -8.72 -9.70 2.46
C GLY A 121 -7.91 -9.36 3.71
N THR A 122 -7.71 -10.29 4.65
CA THR A 122 -6.87 -10.03 5.83
C THR A 122 -5.42 -9.81 5.41
N LEU A 123 -4.82 -8.72 5.91
CA LEU A 123 -3.40 -8.39 5.80
C LEU A 123 -2.66 -8.89 7.04
N ALA A 124 -1.65 -9.73 6.83
CA ALA A 124 -0.85 -10.30 7.91
C ALA A 124 0.64 -10.41 7.52
N MET A 125 1.50 -10.51 8.53
CA MET A 125 2.96 -10.48 8.35
C MET A 125 3.53 -11.89 8.22
N ALA A 126 4.37 -12.10 7.21
CA ALA A 126 5.13 -13.34 7.06
C ALA A 126 6.31 -13.36 8.03
N ARG A 127 6.70 -14.57 8.44
CA ARG A 127 7.83 -14.83 9.34
C ARG A 127 8.48 -16.18 9.00
N THR A 128 9.66 -16.42 9.55
CA THR A 128 10.26 -17.75 9.56
C THR A 128 9.59 -18.64 10.62
N SER A 129 10.17 -19.81 10.92
CA SER A 129 9.72 -20.65 12.03
C SER A 129 9.81 -19.93 13.39
N ASP A 130 10.73 -18.98 13.52
CA ASP A 130 10.85 -18.13 14.72
C ASP A 130 9.68 -17.13 14.78
N PRO A 131 8.85 -17.13 15.84
CA PRO A 131 7.74 -16.19 16.00
C PRO A 131 8.16 -14.71 15.98
N ASP A 132 9.40 -14.38 16.32
CA ASP A 132 9.91 -13.01 16.45
C ASP A 132 10.80 -12.57 15.26
N SER A 133 10.61 -13.23 14.11
CA SER A 133 11.40 -13.01 12.89
C SER A 133 10.67 -12.23 11.79
N ALA A 134 9.51 -11.65 12.10
CA ALA A 134 8.76 -10.85 11.14
C ALA A 134 9.57 -9.62 10.70
N GLY A 135 9.47 -9.24 9.43
CA GLY A 135 10.26 -8.14 8.85
C GLY A 135 9.40 -7.22 7.99
N SER A 136 9.57 -7.30 6.68
CA SER A 136 8.82 -6.50 5.68
C SER A 136 7.90 -7.33 4.80
N GLN A 137 8.01 -8.66 4.84
CA GLN A 137 7.20 -9.52 3.98
C GLN A 137 5.80 -9.67 4.55
N PHE A 138 4.78 -9.36 3.76
CA PHE A 138 3.39 -9.45 4.16
C PHE A 138 2.62 -10.34 3.17
N TYR A 139 1.43 -10.77 3.57
CA TYR A 139 0.49 -11.46 2.70
C TYR A 139 -0.93 -10.96 2.87
N ILE A 140 -1.72 -11.08 1.80
CA ILE A 140 -3.16 -10.83 1.77
C ILE A 140 -3.86 -12.16 1.54
N CYS A 141 -4.80 -12.51 2.40
CA CYS A 141 -5.56 -13.75 2.31
C CYS A 141 -6.58 -13.69 1.16
N LEU A 142 -6.59 -14.72 0.31
CA LEU A 142 -7.56 -14.87 -0.78
C LEU A 142 -8.83 -15.61 -0.34
N ASP A 143 -8.75 -16.37 0.76
CA ASP A 143 -9.84 -17.11 1.36
C ASP A 143 -9.67 -17.16 2.90
N ARG A 144 -10.55 -17.89 3.59
CA ARG A 144 -10.47 -18.19 5.02
C ARG A 144 -9.35 -19.20 5.29
N ILE A 145 -8.46 -18.88 6.24
CA ILE A 145 -7.28 -19.70 6.57
C ILE A 145 -7.18 -19.99 8.09
N PRO A 146 -8.01 -20.90 8.64
CA PRO A 146 -8.11 -21.08 10.10
C PRO A 146 -6.82 -21.52 10.79
N HIS A 147 -5.97 -22.28 10.09
CA HIS A 147 -4.74 -22.80 10.66
C HIS A 147 -3.65 -21.75 10.88
N LEU A 148 -3.82 -20.51 10.40
CA LEU A 148 -2.90 -19.40 10.68
C LEU A 148 -3.35 -18.54 11.88
N ASP A 149 -4.60 -18.70 12.34
CA ASP A 149 -5.14 -17.89 13.44
C ASP A 149 -4.34 -18.08 14.72
N GLY A 150 -4.10 -16.97 15.43
CA GLY A 150 -3.28 -16.96 16.65
C GLY A 150 -1.79 -17.30 16.44
N SER A 151 -1.34 -17.54 15.20
CA SER A 151 0.03 -17.97 14.88
C SER A 151 0.81 -16.99 14.00
N TYR A 152 0.10 -16.05 13.38
CA TYR A 152 0.64 -14.98 12.54
C TYR A 152 -0.01 -13.65 12.90
N THR A 153 0.76 -12.57 12.75
CA THR A 153 0.30 -11.23 13.11
C THR A 153 -0.58 -10.66 12.02
N ILE A 154 -1.88 -10.57 12.33
CA ILE A 154 -2.86 -9.81 11.57
C ILE A 154 -2.72 -8.33 11.95
N PHE A 155 -2.57 -7.46 10.97
CA PHE A 155 -2.37 -6.02 11.22
C PHE A 155 -3.16 -5.11 10.27
N GLY A 156 -4.03 -5.67 9.41
CA GLY A 156 -4.95 -4.89 8.60
C GLY A 156 -5.98 -5.75 7.83
N GLN A 157 -6.85 -5.08 7.10
CA GLN A 157 -7.92 -5.68 6.31
C GLN A 157 -8.19 -4.85 5.06
N VAL A 158 -8.39 -5.51 3.92
CA VAL A 158 -8.86 -4.86 2.70
C VAL A 158 -10.29 -4.35 2.89
N VAL A 159 -10.48 -3.05 2.68
CA VAL A 159 -11.77 -2.36 2.80
C VAL A 159 -12.37 -1.97 1.45
N LYS A 160 -11.57 -1.95 0.38
CA LYS A 160 -12.05 -1.78 -1.01
C LYS A 160 -11.09 -2.42 -2.00
N GLY A 161 -11.64 -3.00 -3.08
CA GLY A 161 -10.88 -3.76 -4.07
C GLY A 161 -10.60 -5.20 -3.67
N LEU A 162 -11.55 -5.85 -2.98
CA LEU A 162 -11.41 -7.22 -2.45
C LEU A 162 -11.21 -8.30 -3.55
N ASP A 163 -11.62 -8.00 -4.79
CA ASP A 163 -11.46 -8.86 -5.97
C ASP A 163 -10.09 -8.70 -6.66
N ILE A 164 -9.35 -7.62 -6.36
CA ILE A 164 -8.07 -7.31 -6.99
C ILE A 164 -6.95 -8.29 -6.58
N PRO A 165 -6.81 -8.72 -5.31
CA PRO A 165 -5.80 -9.69 -4.91
C PRO A 165 -5.81 -10.99 -5.73
N GLU A 166 -7.00 -11.47 -6.15
CA GLU A 166 -7.13 -12.70 -6.96
C GLU A 166 -6.60 -12.54 -8.39
N LYS A 167 -6.46 -11.30 -8.86
CA LYS A 167 -5.98 -10.97 -10.21
C LYS A 167 -4.46 -10.72 -10.24
N VAL A 168 -3.81 -10.62 -9.08
CA VAL A 168 -2.37 -10.41 -8.96
C VAL A 168 -1.63 -11.62 -9.50
N LYS A 169 -0.61 -11.36 -10.31
CA LYS A 169 0.28 -12.39 -10.86
C LYS A 169 1.62 -12.37 -10.13
N ARG A 170 2.28 -13.53 -10.10
CA ARG A 170 3.64 -13.63 -9.59
C ARG A 170 4.55 -12.67 -10.37
N GLY A 171 5.31 -11.84 -9.65
CA GLY A 171 6.18 -10.83 -10.24
C GLY A 171 5.53 -9.46 -10.46
N ASP A 172 4.22 -9.33 -10.24
CA ASP A 172 3.56 -8.02 -10.28
C ASP A 172 4.20 -7.08 -9.25
N LYS A 173 4.47 -5.86 -9.69
CA LYS A 173 5.08 -4.81 -8.87
C LYS A 173 4.02 -4.12 -8.01
N MET A 174 4.42 -3.73 -6.81
CA MET A 174 3.60 -2.96 -5.89
C MET A 174 4.08 -1.50 -5.79
N LYS A 175 3.13 -0.61 -5.55
CA LYS A 175 3.35 0.72 -4.99
C LYS A 175 2.41 0.87 -3.80
N ILE A 176 2.91 1.31 -2.65
CA ILE A 176 2.09 1.50 -1.46
C ILE A 176 2.20 2.95 -1.02
N GLU A 177 1.07 3.58 -0.74
CA GLU A 177 0.97 4.99 -0.35
C GLU A 177 0.12 5.12 0.90
N ILE A 178 0.54 5.98 1.84
CA ILE A 178 -0.26 6.29 3.03
C ILE A 178 -1.33 7.30 2.64
N VAL A 179 -2.59 6.91 2.77
CA VAL A 179 -3.77 7.78 2.51
C VAL A 179 -4.15 8.51 3.79
N GLN A 180 -4.16 7.79 4.90
CA GLN A 180 -4.48 8.31 6.23
C GLN A 180 -3.45 7.77 7.22
N LYS A 181 -2.80 8.66 8.00
CA LYS A 181 -1.77 8.26 8.99
C LYS A 181 -2.34 7.68 10.29
N GLY A 182 -3.65 7.79 10.47
CA GLY A 182 -4.33 7.54 11.73
C GLY A 182 -4.17 8.69 12.74
N LYS A 183 -4.89 8.62 13.86
CA LYS A 183 -4.82 9.58 14.97
C LYS A 183 -4.65 8.87 16.31
#